data_AF-A0A7J2PMH1-F1
#
_entry.id   AF-A0A7J2PMH1-F1
#
_cell.length_a   1.000
_cell.length_b   1.000
_cell.length_c   1.000
_cell.angle_alpha   90.00
_cell.angle_beta   90.00
_cell.angle_gamma   90.00
#
_symmetry.space_group_name_H-M   'P 1'
#
loop_
_entity.id
_entity.type
_entity.pdbx_description
1 polymer ?
#
loop_
_entity_poly.entity_id
_entity_poly.type
_entity_poly.pdbx_seq_one_letter_code
_entity_poly.pdbx_strand_id
1 'polypeptide(L)'
;MADISSIIILVTLFVIFGVFLAFDLFGRNENYSYLAYIVAVIPVNFFWGLGYDPLFAYIILFALWDITLIRDTIAIYLKKKKEINQILLYLALGILVQLIISAILPEIDTYSSLKNLTDEMWFFWLPDVHSAIFHETVALGFKIAATIMVLLIIIPLIIDIKDEEATLPIIIVFVAIFILPFLYLSFIWIPEAMGVLTFLFSVLLFIILLIITKSGNE
;
A
#
# COMPACT_ATOMS: atom_id res chain seq x y z
N MET A 1 -8.01 -23.87 14.76
CA MET A 1 -7.61 -23.04 15.92
C MET A 1 -6.10 -23.01 15.92
N ALA A 2 -5.47 -21.82 15.84
CA ALA A 2 -4.01 -21.74 15.80
C ALA A 2 -3.41 -22.31 17.09
N ASP A 3 -2.37 -23.13 16.96
CA ASP A 3 -1.65 -23.65 18.12
C ASP A 3 -0.77 -22.55 18.75
N ILE A 4 -0.37 -22.76 20.00
CA ILE A 4 0.47 -21.79 20.73
C ILE A 4 1.77 -21.51 19.96
N SER A 5 2.32 -22.51 19.28
CA SER A 5 3.53 -22.38 18.45
C SER A 5 3.32 -21.37 17.32
N SER A 6 2.22 -21.47 16.57
CA SER A 6 1.90 -20.56 15.46
C SER A 6 1.66 -19.14 15.94
N ILE A 7 1.06 -18.95 17.11
CA ILE A 7 0.90 -17.62 17.72
C ILE A 7 2.26 -17.02 18.08
N ILE A 8 3.15 -17.80 18.70
CA ILE A 8 4.51 -17.35 19.05
C ILE A 8 5.29 -16.97 17.79
N ILE A 9 5.19 -17.76 16.72
CA ILE A 9 5.84 -17.47 15.44
C ILE A 9 5.28 -16.16 14.86
N LEU A 10 3.95 -16.00 14.80
CA LEU A 10 3.31 -14.80 14.27
C LEU A 10 3.76 -13.54 15.02
N VAL A 11 3.72 -13.57 16.35
CA VAL A 11 4.19 -12.45 17.19
C VAL A 11 5.66 -12.16 16.93
N THR A 12 6.49 -13.19 16.81
CA THR A 12 7.91 -13.02 16.48
C THR A 12 8.11 -12.34 15.12
N LEU A 13 7.31 -12.68 14.11
CA LEU A 13 7.36 -12.03 12.79
C LEU A 13 6.97 -10.55 12.86
N PHE A 14 5.97 -10.18 13.66
CA PHE A 14 5.64 -8.78 13.93
C PHE A 14 6.76 -8.04 14.68
N VAL A 15 7.43 -8.70 15.63
CA VAL A 15 8.60 -8.13 16.31
C VAL A 15 9.74 -7.89 15.32
N ILE A 16 10.01 -8.83 14.41
CA ILE A 16 11.00 -8.65 13.35
C ILE A 16 10.64 -7.45 12.48
N PHE A 17 9.39 -7.31 12.04
CA PHE A 17 8.92 -6.10 11.36
C PHE A 17 9.19 -4.84 12.18
N GLY A 18 8.88 -4.85 13.48
CA GLY A 18 9.15 -3.74 14.39
C GLY A 18 10.62 -3.33 14.45
N VAL A 19 11.56 -4.29 14.39
CA VAL A 19 13.00 -4.02 14.32
C VAL A 19 13.37 -3.27 13.04
N PHE A 20 12.83 -3.68 11.89
CA PHE A 20 13.05 -2.97 10.62
C PHE A 20 12.35 -1.60 10.58
N LEU A 21 11.17 -1.50 11.20
CA LEU A 21 10.45 -0.23 11.33
C LEU A 21 11.25 0.78 12.16
N ALA A 22 11.83 0.33 13.27
CA ALA A 22 12.66 1.12 14.16
C ALA A 22 14.14 1.17 13.76
N PHE A 23 14.51 0.66 12.58
CA PHE A 23 15.93 0.44 12.24
C PHE A 23 16.77 1.71 12.29
N ASP A 24 16.17 2.84 11.89
CA ASP A 24 16.82 4.16 11.93
C ASP A 24 17.17 4.62 13.36
N LEU A 25 16.50 4.09 14.39
CA LEU A 25 16.80 4.40 15.80
C LEU A 25 18.12 3.79 16.28
N PHE A 26 18.61 2.75 15.61
CA PHE A 26 19.89 2.11 15.96
C PHE A 26 21.10 2.91 15.45
N GLY A 27 20.89 4.05 14.78
CA GLY A 27 21.98 4.94 14.35
C GLY A 27 22.92 4.35 13.30
N ARG A 28 22.52 3.26 12.64
CA ARG A 28 23.27 2.64 11.55
C ARG A 28 23.00 3.40 10.25
N ASN A 29 24.05 3.67 9.46
CA ASN A 29 23.95 4.35 8.16
C ASN A 29 23.49 3.41 7.02
N GLU A 30 22.91 2.26 7.34
CA GLU A 30 22.44 1.29 6.34
C GLU A 30 20.99 1.59 5.96
N ASN A 31 20.67 1.48 4.67
CA ASN A 31 19.33 1.74 4.13
C ASN A 31 18.34 0.58 4.40
N TYR A 32 18.54 -0.19 5.48
CA TYR A 32 17.69 -1.35 5.79
C TYR A 32 16.33 -0.96 6.38
N SER A 33 16.14 0.28 6.80
CA SER A 33 14.83 0.76 7.24
C SER A 33 13.76 0.70 6.15
N TYR A 34 14.14 0.78 4.86
CA TYR A 34 13.20 0.59 3.76
C TYR A 34 12.79 -0.87 3.55
N LEU A 35 13.57 -1.85 4.05
CA LEU A 35 13.16 -3.26 4.00
C LEU A 35 11.89 -3.53 4.81
N ALA A 36 11.50 -2.63 5.72
CA ALA A 36 10.25 -2.71 6.46
C ALA A 36 9.02 -2.93 5.54
N TYR A 37 9.02 -2.33 4.34
CA TYR A 37 7.94 -2.52 3.35
C TYR A 37 7.78 -3.98 2.91
N ILE A 38 8.90 -4.66 2.65
CA ILE A 38 8.91 -6.07 2.25
C ILE A 38 8.66 -6.96 3.47
N VAL A 39 9.27 -6.65 4.61
CA VAL A 39 9.14 -7.45 5.83
C VAL A 39 7.72 -7.44 6.37
N ALA A 40 6.95 -6.36 6.18
CA ALA A 40 5.52 -6.28 6.54
C ALA A 40 4.67 -7.39 5.90
N VAL A 41 5.06 -7.84 4.70
CA VAL A 41 4.38 -8.88 3.93
C VAL A 41 4.46 -10.24 4.66
N ILE A 42 5.54 -10.50 5.40
CA ILE A 42 5.82 -11.79 6.02
C ILE A 42 4.80 -12.15 7.13
N PRO A 43 4.64 -11.36 8.21
CA PRO A 43 3.68 -11.70 9.28
C PRO A 43 2.25 -11.74 8.75
N VAL A 44 1.91 -10.89 7.78
CA VAL A 44 0.56 -10.86 7.20
C VAL A 44 0.25 -12.13 6.42
N ASN A 45 1.14 -12.57 5.53
CA ASN A 45 0.88 -13.78 4.76
C ASN A 45 1.02 -15.04 5.60
N PHE A 46 1.81 -15.02 6.67
CA PHE A 46 1.76 -16.08 7.67
C PHE A 46 0.39 -16.11 8.35
N PHE A 47 -0.14 -14.96 8.75
CA PHE A 47 -1.51 -14.85 9.29
C PHE A 47 -2.56 -15.38 8.31
N TRP A 48 -2.53 -14.94 7.05
CA TRP A 48 -3.44 -15.47 6.03
C TRP A 48 -3.25 -16.99 5.84
N GLY A 49 -2.01 -17.47 5.74
CA GLY A 49 -1.68 -18.89 5.57
C GLY A 49 -2.11 -19.80 6.73
N LEU A 50 -2.41 -19.26 7.92
CA LEU A 50 -3.05 -20.00 9.01
C LEU A 50 -4.57 -20.19 8.79
N GLY A 51 -5.12 -19.70 7.68
CA GLY A 51 -6.53 -19.78 7.32
C GLY A 51 -7.38 -18.65 7.91
N TYR A 52 -6.76 -17.56 8.38
CA TYR A 52 -7.50 -16.37 8.80
C TYR A 52 -8.01 -15.55 7.62
N ASP A 53 -8.94 -14.66 7.92
CA ASP A 53 -9.64 -13.82 6.95
C ASP A 53 -8.65 -12.99 6.07
N PRO A 54 -8.71 -13.15 4.73
CA PRO A 54 -7.85 -12.41 3.79
C PRO A 54 -8.04 -10.90 3.86
N LEU A 55 -9.28 -10.41 4.03
CA LEU A 55 -9.55 -8.97 4.15
C LEU A 55 -8.89 -8.41 5.40
N PHE A 56 -8.99 -9.13 6.52
CA PHE A 56 -8.32 -8.71 7.75
C PHE A 56 -6.79 -8.74 7.62
N ALA A 57 -6.24 -9.75 6.95
CA ALA A 57 -4.81 -9.81 6.63
C ALA A 57 -4.36 -8.56 5.84
N TYR A 58 -5.12 -8.19 4.81
CA TYR A 58 -4.83 -6.99 4.02
C TYR A 58 -5.01 -5.69 4.80
N ILE A 59 -6.00 -5.58 5.69
CA ILE A 59 -6.13 -4.42 6.59
C ILE A 59 -4.85 -4.26 7.43
N ILE A 60 -4.35 -5.36 8.00
CA ILE A 60 -3.10 -5.34 8.75
C ILE A 60 -1.94 -4.89 7.85
N LEU A 61 -1.81 -5.43 6.64
CA LEU A 61 -0.75 -5.06 5.70
C LEU A 61 -0.74 -3.57 5.39
N PHE A 62 -1.91 -3.03 5.04
CA PHE A 62 -2.07 -1.61 4.74
C PHE A 62 -1.74 -0.76 5.97
N ALA A 63 -2.19 -1.16 7.16
CA ALA A 63 -1.82 -0.45 8.39
C ALA A 63 -0.30 -0.46 8.65
N LEU A 64 0.39 -1.60 8.42
CA LEU A 64 1.84 -1.67 8.56
C LEU A 64 2.57 -0.79 7.53
N TRP A 65 2.10 -0.79 6.28
CA TRP A 65 2.62 0.09 5.23
C TRP A 65 2.35 1.57 5.51
N ASP A 66 1.17 1.92 6.00
CA ASP A 66 0.82 3.28 6.41
C ASP A 66 1.74 3.78 7.53
N ILE A 67 1.98 2.97 8.55
CA ILE A 67 2.93 3.31 9.62
C ILE A 67 4.34 3.52 9.06
N THR A 68 4.76 2.67 8.12
CA THR A 68 6.08 2.77 7.48
C THR A 68 6.19 4.03 6.61
N LEU A 69 5.15 4.34 5.82
CA LEU A 69 5.04 5.56 5.03
C LEU A 69 5.04 6.80 5.90
N ILE A 70 4.20 6.87 6.95
CA ILE A 70 4.17 7.98 7.89
C ILE A 70 5.56 8.22 8.49
N ARG A 71 6.23 7.15 8.97
CA ARG A 71 7.60 7.24 9.50
C ARG A 71 8.56 7.88 8.50
N ASP A 72 8.57 7.38 7.26
CA ASP A 72 9.54 7.82 6.25
C ASP A 72 9.21 9.21 5.68
N THR A 73 7.92 9.52 5.47
CA THR A 73 7.46 10.87 5.08
C THR A 73 7.83 11.91 6.15
N ILE A 74 7.63 11.59 7.44
CA ILE A 74 8.08 12.46 8.54
C ILE A 74 9.61 12.60 8.52
N ALA A 75 10.34 11.52 8.27
CA ALA A 75 11.81 11.57 8.21
C ALA A 75 12.30 12.47 7.06
N ILE A 76 11.65 12.45 5.90
CA ILE A 76 11.92 13.38 4.78
C ILE A 76 11.63 14.82 5.19
N TYR A 77 10.46 15.08 5.77
CA TYR A 77 10.07 16.43 6.20
C TYR A 77 11.04 17.02 7.22
N LEU A 78 11.57 16.18 8.12
CA LEU A 78 12.60 16.53 9.09
C LEU A 78 14.02 16.59 8.49
N LYS A 79 14.16 16.54 7.15
CA LYS A 79 15.44 16.57 6.40
C LYS A 79 16.44 15.50 6.84
N LYS A 80 15.96 14.31 7.23
CA LYS A 80 16.84 13.15 7.41
C LYS A 80 17.28 12.60 6.05
N LYS A 81 18.28 11.71 6.04
CA LYS A 81 18.81 11.04 4.83
C LYS A 81 17.82 10.00 4.27
N LYS A 82 16.61 10.44 3.89
CA LYS A 82 15.57 9.60 3.28
C LYS A 82 15.17 10.20 1.94
N GLU A 83 14.96 9.34 0.96
CA GLU A 83 14.65 9.71 -0.42
C GLU A 83 13.29 9.16 -0.82
N ILE A 84 12.42 9.99 -1.41
CA ILE A 84 11.08 9.59 -1.87
C ILE A 84 11.18 8.43 -2.87
N ASN A 85 12.14 8.51 -3.80
CA ASN A 85 12.38 7.46 -4.79
C ASN A 85 12.69 6.10 -4.15
N GLN A 86 13.43 6.06 -3.04
CA GLN A 86 13.71 4.80 -2.34
C GLN A 86 12.46 4.28 -1.64
N ILE A 87 11.68 5.15 -0.97
CA ILE A 87 10.41 4.76 -0.35
C ILE A 87 9.49 4.09 -1.36
N LEU A 88 9.27 4.74 -2.50
CA LEU A 88 8.39 4.25 -3.55
C LEU A 88 8.90 2.95 -4.17
N LEU A 89 10.22 2.84 -4.38
CA LEU A 89 10.84 1.61 -4.88
C LEU A 89 10.57 0.42 -3.95
N TYR A 90 10.81 0.58 -2.65
CA TYR A 90 10.63 -0.50 -1.69
C TYR A 90 9.16 -0.81 -1.41
N LEU A 91 8.28 0.20 -1.45
CA LEU A 91 6.84 -0.03 -1.39
C LEU A 91 6.35 -0.79 -2.63
N ALA A 92 6.75 -0.37 -3.84
CA ALA A 92 6.39 -1.06 -5.07
C ALA A 92 6.90 -2.51 -5.08
N LEU A 93 8.12 -2.74 -4.57
CA LEU A 93 8.66 -4.08 -4.38
C LEU A 93 7.83 -4.89 -3.36
N GLY A 94 7.42 -4.29 -2.25
CA GLY A 94 6.52 -4.91 -1.27
C GLY A 94 5.17 -5.30 -1.89
N ILE A 95 4.55 -4.41 -2.67
CA ILE A 95 3.32 -4.68 -3.42
C ILE A 95 3.52 -5.82 -4.41
N LEU A 96 4.64 -5.82 -5.16
CA LEU A 96 4.96 -6.88 -6.11
C LEU A 96 5.09 -8.24 -5.41
N VAL A 97 5.80 -8.29 -4.28
CA VAL A 97 5.93 -9.52 -3.47
C VAL A 97 4.56 -9.97 -2.95
N GLN A 98 3.72 -9.06 -2.48
CA GLN A 98 2.36 -9.39 -2.05
C GLN A 98 1.52 -9.97 -3.20
N LEU A 99 1.60 -9.40 -4.41
CA LEU A 99 0.89 -9.93 -5.58
C LEU A 99 1.36 -11.33 -5.96
N ILE A 100 2.66 -11.59 -5.90
CA ILE A 100 3.20 -12.94 -6.15
C ILE A 100 2.65 -13.92 -5.10
N ILE A 101 2.64 -13.54 -3.82
CA ILE A 101 2.10 -14.40 -2.76
C ILE A 101 0.60 -14.60 -2.94
N SER A 102 -0.15 -13.56 -3.31
CA SER A 102 -1.60 -13.65 -3.52
C SER A 102 -1.99 -14.53 -4.71
N ALA A 103 -1.08 -14.75 -5.67
CA ALA A 103 -1.27 -15.72 -6.74
C ALA A 103 -0.95 -17.16 -6.29
N ILE A 104 0.02 -17.36 -5.39
CA ILE A 104 0.54 -18.69 -5.04
C ILE A 104 -0.16 -19.27 -3.80
N LEU A 105 -0.28 -18.47 -2.73
CA LEU A 105 -0.69 -18.95 -1.41
C LEU A 105 -2.07 -19.61 -1.43
N PRO A 106 -3.10 -19.04 -2.10
CA PRO A 106 -4.43 -19.66 -2.11
C PRO A 106 -4.52 -20.90 -3.01
N GLU A 107 -3.56 -21.11 -3.92
CA GLU A 107 -3.47 -22.32 -4.75
C GLU A 107 -2.90 -23.53 -3.99
N ILE A 108 -2.52 -23.36 -2.72
CA ILE A 108 -2.07 -24.47 -1.90
C ILE A 108 -3.29 -25.26 -1.41
N ASP A 109 -3.60 -26.37 -2.09
CA ASP A 109 -4.75 -27.27 -1.89
C ASP A 109 -5.04 -27.71 -0.44
N THR A 110 -4.07 -27.57 0.46
CA THR A 110 -4.20 -27.96 1.86
C THR A 110 -5.22 -27.11 2.63
N TYR A 111 -5.52 -25.89 2.16
CA TYR A 111 -6.39 -24.95 2.86
C TYR A 111 -7.41 -24.32 1.92
N SER A 112 -8.52 -25.01 1.68
CA SER A 112 -9.66 -24.47 0.91
C SER A 112 -10.21 -23.16 1.48
N SER A 113 -9.98 -22.90 2.76
CA SER A 113 -10.33 -21.64 3.44
C SER A 113 -9.56 -20.42 2.94
N LEU A 114 -8.43 -20.59 2.24
CA LEU A 114 -7.64 -19.45 1.74
C LEU A 114 -8.28 -18.75 0.55
N LYS A 115 -9.11 -19.46 -0.22
CA LYS A 115 -9.90 -18.91 -1.33
C LYS A 115 -11.26 -18.36 -0.87
N ASN A 116 -11.67 -18.67 0.36
CA ASN A 116 -12.91 -18.13 0.90
C ASN A 116 -12.75 -16.62 1.08
N LEU A 117 -13.74 -15.85 0.62
CA LEU A 117 -13.78 -14.39 0.73
C LEU A 117 -12.67 -13.65 -0.03
N THR A 118 -12.10 -14.30 -1.05
CA THR A 118 -11.28 -13.66 -2.07
C THR A 118 -11.96 -13.75 -3.42
N ASP A 119 -11.81 -12.70 -4.22
CA ASP A 119 -12.16 -12.69 -5.63
C ASP A 119 -10.93 -12.97 -6.49
N GLU A 120 -11.13 -13.81 -7.51
CA GLU A 120 -10.12 -14.07 -8.53
C GLU A 120 -10.11 -12.92 -9.55
N MET A 121 -9.06 -12.11 -9.50
CA MET A 121 -8.76 -11.12 -10.52
C MET A 121 -7.62 -11.64 -11.40
N TRP A 122 -8.00 -12.22 -12.54
CA TRP A 122 -7.12 -12.88 -13.52
C TRP A 122 -6.36 -14.08 -12.94
N PHE A 123 -5.23 -13.83 -12.28
CA PHE A 123 -4.37 -14.85 -11.66
C PHE A 123 -4.12 -14.56 -10.17
N PHE A 124 -4.68 -13.46 -9.66
CA PHE A 124 -4.45 -12.99 -8.30
C PHE A 124 -5.71 -13.14 -7.48
N TRP A 125 -5.59 -13.74 -6.31
CA TRP A 125 -6.65 -13.79 -5.32
C TRP A 125 -6.56 -12.55 -4.44
N LEU A 126 -7.55 -11.66 -4.55
CA LEU A 126 -7.60 -10.43 -3.76
C LEU A 126 -8.80 -10.48 -2.81
N PRO A 127 -8.76 -9.82 -1.65
CA PRO A 127 -9.91 -9.80 -0.75
C PRO A 127 -11.14 -9.22 -1.42
N ASP A 128 -12.29 -9.88 -1.27
CA ASP A 128 -13.58 -9.38 -1.77
C ASP A 128 -14.11 -8.29 -0.83
N VAL A 129 -13.79 -7.03 -1.11
CA VAL A 129 -14.20 -5.88 -0.28
C VAL A 129 -15.70 -5.58 -0.42
N HIS A 130 -16.38 -6.18 -1.40
CA HIS A 130 -17.78 -5.92 -1.74
C HIS A 130 -18.71 -7.05 -1.26
N SER A 131 -18.16 -8.15 -0.74
CA SER A 131 -18.92 -9.28 -0.24
C SER A 131 -19.91 -8.87 0.85
N ALA A 132 -21.17 -9.27 0.68
CA ALA A 132 -22.21 -9.09 1.69
C ALA A 132 -21.95 -9.89 2.99
N ILE A 133 -20.95 -10.77 2.98
CA ILE A 133 -20.56 -11.61 4.12
C ILE A 133 -19.76 -10.80 5.15
N PHE A 134 -19.10 -9.72 4.74
CA PHE A 134 -18.31 -8.90 5.65
C PHE A 134 -19.19 -7.98 6.49
N HIS A 135 -18.82 -7.82 7.77
CA HIS A 135 -19.33 -6.73 8.57
C HIS A 135 -18.95 -5.39 7.91
N GLU A 136 -19.93 -4.51 7.69
CA GLU A 136 -19.74 -3.20 7.06
C GLU A 136 -18.56 -2.41 7.66
N THR A 137 -18.33 -2.57 8.96
CA THR A 137 -17.20 -1.96 9.70
C THR A 137 -15.83 -2.44 9.22
N VAL A 138 -15.69 -3.72 8.88
CA VAL A 138 -14.41 -4.30 8.43
C VAL A 138 -14.10 -3.82 7.02
N ALA A 139 -15.08 -3.89 6.11
CA ALA A 139 -14.94 -3.35 4.76
C ALA A 139 -14.64 -1.85 4.76
N LEU A 140 -15.29 -1.07 5.64
CA LEU A 140 -14.98 0.35 5.82
C LEU A 140 -13.55 0.58 6.32
N GLY A 141 -13.10 -0.22 7.30
CA GLY A 141 -11.73 -0.16 7.81
C GLY A 141 -10.69 -0.39 6.71
N PHE A 142 -10.93 -1.36 5.82
CA PHE A 142 -10.10 -1.58 4.65
C PHE A 142 -10.10 -0.38 3.69
N LYS A 143 -11.28 0.13 3.34
CA LYS A 143 -11.40 1.28 2.43
C LYS A 143 -10.65 2.51 2.96
N ILE A 144 -10.75 2.77 4.27
CA ILE A 144 -10.05 3.87 4.92
C ILE A 144 -8.53 3.64 4.87
N ALA A 145 -8.04 2.46 5.24
CA ALA A 145 -6.60 2.14 5.21
C ALA A 145 -6.03 2.27 3.78
N ALA A 146 -6.73 1.74 2.78
CA ALA A 146 -6.36 1.89 1.38
C ALA A 146 -6.32 3.35 0.91
N THR A 147 -7.31 4.16 1.29
CA THR A 147 -7.32 5.60 1.00
C THR A 147 -6.15 6.32 1.66
N ILE A 148 -5.84 6.03 2.93
CA ILE A 148 -4.72 6.62 3.64
C ILE A 148 -3.40 6.28 2.94
N MET A 149 -3.18 5.00 2.59
CA MET A 149 -1.98 4.57 1.88
C MET A 149 -1.79 5.32 0.56
N VAL A 150 -2.86 5.42 -0.25
CA VAL A 150 -2.80 6.14 -1.53
C VAL A 150 -2.48 7.62 -1.31
N LEU A 151 -3.08 8.28 -0.32
CA LEU A 151 -2.76 9.67 0.00
C LEU A 151 -1.31 9.85 0.46
N LEU A 152 -0.79 8.93 1.28
CA LEU A 152 0.58 8.92 1.75
C LEU A 152 1.61 8.67 0.63
N ILE A 153 1.19 8.07 -0.49
CA ILE A 153 2.02 7.94 -1.70
C ILE A 153 1.93 9.20 -2.56
N ILE A 154 0.71 9.68 -2.80
CA ILE A 154 0.45 10.81 -3.70
C ILE A 154 1.03 12.11 -3.15
N ILE A 155 0.84 12.41 -1.87
CA ILE A 155 1.23 13.70 -1.28
C ILE A 155 2.74 13.94 -1.39
N PRO A 156 3.63 13.03 -0.95
CA PRO A 156 5.07 13.22 -1.10
C PRO A 156 5.50 13.36 -2.56
N LEU A 157 4.90 12.59 -3.47
CA LEU A 157 5.19 12.70 -4.90
C LEU A 157 4.83 14.07 -5.47
N ILE A 158 3.66 14.62 -5.12
CA ILE A 158 3.27 15.97 -5.57
C ILE A 158 4.23 17.03 -5.03
N ILE A 159 4.70 16.87 -3.79
CA ILE A 159 5.69 17.77 -3.19
C ILE A 159 7.03 17.69 -3.94
N ASP A 160 7.47 16.49 -4.32
CA ASP A 160 8.71 16.28 -5.08
C ASP A 160 8.63 16.94 -6.47
N ILE A 161 7.51 16.76 -7.17
CA ILE A 161 7.26 17.34 -8.50
C ILE A 161 7.20 18.87 -8.47
N LYS A 162 6.79 19.47 -7.35
CA LYS A 162 6.67 20.93 -7.23
C LYS A 162 7.98 21.65 -7.52
N ASP A 163 9.10 21.06 -7.12
CA ASP A 163 10.41 21.68 -7.22
C ASP A 163 11.09 21.37 -8.58
N GLU A 164 10.40 20.66 -9.49
CA GLU A 164 10.89 20.33 -10.83
C GLU A 164 10.32 21.24 -11.92
N GLU A 165 11.16 21.58 -12.91
CA GLU A 165 10.71 22.23 -14.16
C GLU A 165 9.91 21.22 -15.01
N ALA A 166 8.63 21.05 -14.71
CA ALA A 166 7.76 20.12 -15.41
C ALA A 166 7.19 20.74 -16.69
N THR A 167 7.65 20.26 -17.85
CA THR A 167 6.99 20.54 -19.14
C THR A 167 5.61 19.86 -19.22
N LEU A 168 4.70 20.35 -20.07
CA LEU A 168 3.37 19.76 -20.23
C LEU A 168 3.40 18.23 -20.51
N PRO A 169 4.30 17.69 -21.36
CA PRO A 169 4.42 16.24 -21.53
C PRO A 169 4.75 15.48 -20.25
N ILE A 170 5.61 16.04 -19.38
CA ILE A 170 5.99 15.43 -18.10
C ILE A 170 4.78 15.38 -17.15
N ILE A 171 3.98 16.46 -17.09
CA ILE A 171 2.74 16.51 -16.31
C ILE A 171 1.75 15.43 -16.76
N ILE A 172 1.61 15.21 -18.07
CA ILE A 172 0.74 14.16 -18.61
C ILE A 172 1.23 12.77 -18.18
N VAL A 173 2.54 12.52 -18.20
CA VAL A 173 3.12 11.26 -17.73
C VAL A 173 2.84 11.04 -16.24
N PHE A 174 3.00 12.07 -15.41
CA PHE A 174 2.66 11.97 -13.99
C PHE A 174 1.19 11.62 -13.80
N VAL A 175 0.26 12.34 -14.45
CA VAL A 175 -1.17 12.03 -14.36
C VAL A 175 -1.45 10.59 -14.79
N ALA A 176 -0.82 10.09 -15.85
CA ALA A 176 -0.99 8.72 -16.31
C ALA A 176 -0.54 7.68 -15.27
N ILE A 177 0.56 7.93 -14.55
CA ILE A 177 1.03 7.06 -13.46
C ILE A 177 -0.01 7.03 -12.32
N PHE A 178 -0.61 8.17 -12.00
CA PHE A 178 -1.61 8.29 -10.94
C PHE A 178 -3.00 7.74 -11.29
N ILE A 179 -3.24 7.34 -12.55
CA ILE A 179 -4.49 6.64 -12.92
C ILE A 179 -4.64 5.36 -12.11
N LEU A 180 -3.57 4.57 -11.93
CA LEU A 180 -3.63 3.29 -11.21
C LEU A 180 -4.12 3.42 -9.76
N PRO A 181 -3.54 4.28 -8.90
CA PRO A 181 -4.04 4.46 -7.55
C PRO A 181 -5.47 5.02 -7.50
N PHE A 182 -5.86 5.92 -8.42
CA PHE A 182 -7.24 6.42 -8.49
C PHE A 182 -8.23 5.38 -8.97
N LEU A 183 -7.84 4.53 -9.91
CA LEU A 183 -8.63 3.39 -10.37
C LEU A 183 -8.90 2.45 -9.21
N TYR A 184 -7.86 2.13 -8.44
CA TYR A 184 -7.97 1.30 -7.25
C TYR A 184 -8.91 1.90 -6.20
N LEU A 185 -8.74 3.19 -5.86
CA LEU A 185 -9.65 3.87 -4.92
C LEU A 185 -11.09 3.91 -5.43
N SER A 186 -11.28 4.17 -6.71
CA SER A 186 -12.62 4.24 -7.30
C SER A 186 -13.30 2.87 -7.26
N PHE A 187 -12.55 1.80 -7.54
CA PHE A 187 -13.03 0.42 -7.45
C PHE A 187 -13.49 0.06 -6.04
N ILE A 188 -12.64 0.24 -5.02
CA ILE A 188 -12.98 -0.18 -3.65
C ILE A 188 -14.15 0.62 -3.04
N TRP A 189 -14.33 1.88 -3.46
CA TRP A 189 -15.40 2.73 -2.93
C TRP A 189 -16.71 2.54 -3.68
N ILE A 190 -16.72 2.69 -5.02
CA ILE A 190 -17.92 2.64 -5.87
C ILE A 190 -17.56 1.97 -7.21
N PRO A 191 -17.60 0.63 -7.31
CA PRO A 191 -17.23 -0.10 -8.53
C PRO A 191 -17.99 0.37 -9.77
N GLU A 192 -19.28 0.69 -9.64
CA GLU A 192 -20.16 1.07 -10.76
C GLU A 192 -19.77 2.43 -11.36
N ALA A 193 -19.15 3.30 -10.56
CA ALA A 193 -18.70 4.63 -10.97
C ALA A 193 -17.18 4.68 -11.22
N MET A 194 -16.49 3.54 -11.25
CA MET A 194 -15.03 3.45 -11.29
C MET A 194 -14.42 4.34 -12.39
N GLY A 195 -14.94 4.25 -13.62
CA GLY A 195 -14.43 5.05 -14.75
C GLY A 195 -14.63 6.55 -14.58
N VAL A 196 -15.80 6.97 -14.09
CA VAL A 196 -16.16 8.39 -13.93
C VAL A 196 -15.36 9.02 -12.79
N LEU A 197 -15.23 8.32 -11.65
CA LEU A 197 -14.45 8.78 -10.51
C LEU A 197 -12.96 8.87 -10.83
N THR A 198 -12.40 7.85 -11.51
CA THR A 198 -10.99 7.87 -11.94
C THR A 198 -10.72 9.05 -12.86
N PHE A 199 -11.62 9.32 -13.81
CA PHE A 199 -11.51 10.48 -14.69
C PHE A 199 -11.56 11.79 -13.91
N LEU A 200 -12.52 11.94 -13.00
CA LEU A 200 -12.64 13.12 -12.13
C LEU A 200 -11.36 13.37 -11.32
N PHE A 201 -10.84 12.35 -10.63
CA PHE A 201 -9.61 12.47 -9.84
C PHE A 201 -8.39 12.80 -10.70
N SER A 202 -8.30 12.22 -11.90
CA SER A 202 -7.22 12.52 -12.84
C SER A 202 -7.26 13.97 -13.32
N VAL A 203 -8.45 14.51 -13.60
CA VAL A 203 -8.64 15.92 -13.97
C VAL A 203 -8.28 16.84 -12.81
N LEU A 204 -8.74 16.53 -11.60
CA LEU A 204 -8.42 17.31 -10.40
C LEU A 204 -6.90 17.33 -10.15
N LEU A 205 -6.25 16.18 -10.25
CA LEU A 205 -4.79 16.09 -10.12
C LEU A 205 -4.08 16.91 -11.20
N PHE A 206 -4.51 16.82 -12.46
CA PHE A 206 -3.94 17.61 -13.55
C PHE A 206 -4.03 19.12 -13.27
N ILE A 207 -5.19 19.60 -12.79
CA ILE A 207 -5.39 21.01 -12.40
C ILE A 207 -4.44 21.38 -11.25
N ILE A 208 -4.34 20.54 -10.22
CA ILE A 208 -3.45 20.76 -9.07
C ILE A 208 -1.99 20.86 -9.53
N LEU A 209 -1.54 19.94 -10.38
CA LEU A 209 -0.17 19.94 -10.92
C LEU A 209 0.11 21.21 -11.73
N LEU A 210 -0.82 21.66 -12.59
CA LEU A 210 -0.67 22.92 -13.34
C LEU A 210 -0.52 24.15 -12.44
N ILE A 211 -1.27 24.20 -11.33
CA ILE A 211 -1.19 25.32 -10.37
C ILE A 211 0.19 25.33 -9.69
N ILE A 212 0.65 24.15 -9.27
CA ILE A 212 1.88 24.00 -8.50
C ILE A 212 3.11 24.31 -9.38
N THR A 213 3.17 23.77 -10.61
CA THR A 213 4.31 23.93 -11.52
C THR A 213 4.38 25.33 -12.13
N LYS A 214 3.26 26.08 -12.20
CA LYS A 214 3.28 27.49 -12.61
C LYS A 214 3.99 28.40 -11.59
N SER A 215 3.96 28.06 -10.29
CA SER A 215 4.51 28.91 -9.23
C SER A 215 6.05 28.86 -9.09
N GLY A 216 6.72 27.93 -9.78
CA GLY A 216 8.19 27.82 -9.79
C GLY A 216 8.90 28.76 -10.76
N ASN A 217 8.15 29.45 -11.63
CA ASN A 217 8.68 30.31 -12.71
C ASN A 217 8.44 31.82 -12.49
N GLU A 218 8.22 32.26 -11.25
CA GLU A 218 8.13 33.70 -10.88
C GLU A 218 9.28 34.14 -9.95
#